data_AF-A0A3D9SWZ4-F1
#
_entry.id   AF-A0A3D9SWZ4-F1
#
_cell.length_a   1.000
_cell.length_b   1.000
_cell.length_c   1.000
_cell.angle_alpha   90.00
_cell.angle_beta   90.00
_cell.angle_gamma   90.00
#
_symmetry.space_group_name_H-M   'P 1'
#
loop_
_entity.id
_entity.type
_entity.pdbx_description
1 polymer ?
#
loop_
_entity_poly.entity_id
_entity_poly.type
_entity_poly.pdbx_seq_one_letter_code
_entity_poly.pdbx_strand_id
1 'polypeptide(L)' 'MELIISIELSDDDDIDPDVATTITEPVGYLLNTVSEEVRQALIDLFREVATEEEVPDRRAMAMQFPEAIGLVVPE' A
#
# COMPACT_ATOMS: atom_id res chain seq x y z
N MET A 1 -9.33 -6.27 -14.92
CA MET A 1 -8.65 -5.48 -15.96
C MET A 1 -9.08 -4.02 -15.94
N GLU A 2 -10.36 -3.69 -15.75
CA GLU A 2 -10.84 -2.30 -15.59
C GLU A 2 -10.16 -1.55 -14.44
N LEU A 3 -9.94 -2.21 -13.30
CA LEU A 3 -9.31 -1.60 -12.12
C LEU A 3 -7.88 -1.10 -12.40
N ILE A 4 -7.06 -1.91 -13.07
CA ILE A 4 -5.65 -1.55 -13.34
C ILE A 4 -5.58 -0.36 -14.30
N ILE A 5 -6.42 -0.37 -15.34
CA ILE A 5 -6.52 0.74 -16.29
C ILE A 5 -7.01 2.02 -15.58
N SER A 6 -7.95 1.89 -14.65
CA SER A 6 -8.45 3.02 -13.87
C SER A 6 -7.37 3.60 -12.95
N ILE A 7 -6.56 2.75 -12.30
CA ILE A 7 -5.43 3.19 -11.46
C ILE A 7 -4.36 3.89 -12.30
N GLU A 8 -4.05 3.34 -13.49
CA GLU A 8 -3.00 3.86 -14.37
C GLU A 8 -3.36 5.19 -15.05
N LEU A 9 -4.67 5.51 -15.13
CA LEU A 9 -5.19 6.74 -15.72
C LEU A 9 -5.60 7.81 -14.70
N SER A 10 -5.53 7.52 -13.40
CA SER A 10 -5.86 8.49 -12.35
C SER A 10 -4.59 9.20 -11.89
N ASP A 11 -4.59 10.53 -11.82
CA ASP A 11 -3.56 11.26 -11.07
C ASP A 11 -3.74 11.00 -9.56
N ASP A 12 -2.68 11.23 -8.77
CA ASP A 12 -2.72 11.03 -7.30
C ASP A 12 -3.84 11.88 -6.63
N ASP A 13 -4.21 13.01 -7.27
CA ASP A 13 -5.30 13.90 -6.85
C ASP A 13 -6.70 13.45 -7.34
N ASP A 14 -6.76 12.50 -8.28
CA ASP A 14 -8.01 12.00 -8.88
C ASP A 14 -8.63 10.84 -8.10
N ILE A 15 -7.83 10.12 -7.30
CA ILE A 15 -8.36 9.05 -6.46
C ILE A 15 -8.95 9.65 -5.19
N ASP A 16 -10.27 9.65 -5.13
CA ASP A 16 -11.01 9.99 -3.91
C ASP A 16 -10.52 9.13 -2.72
N PRO A 17 -10.16 9.75 -1.58
CA PRO A 17 -9.66 9.02 -0.41
C PRO A 17 -10.58 7.92 0.12
N ASP A 18 -11.91 8.09 0.01
CA ASP A 18 -12.88 7.07 0.43
C ASP A 18 -12.85 5.89 -0.55
N VAL A 19 -12.65 6.16 -1.84
CA VAL A 19 -12.46 5.12 -2.88
C VAL A 19 -11.16 4.36 -2.66
N ALA A 20 -10.04 5.07 -2.40
CA ALA A 20 -8.77 4.43 -2.06
C ALA A 20 -8.93 3.51 -0.84
N THR A 21 -9.53 4.01 0.23
CA THR A 21 -9.77 3.25 1.46
C THR A 21 -10.61 2.00 1.20
N THR A 22 -11.69 2.13 0.42
CA THR A 22 -12.57 1.01 0.06
C THR A 22 -11.82 -0.10 -0.70
N ILE A 23 -10.82 0.26 -1.50
CA ILE A 23 -10.00 -0.70 -2.25
C ILE A 23 -8.93 -1.33 -1.34
N THR A 24 -8.28 -0.54 -0.49
CA THR A 24 -7.13 -0.99 0.31
C THR A 24 -7.52 -1.74 1.58
N GLU A 25 -8.65 -1.44 2.20
CA GLU A 25 -9.09 -2.06 3.45
C GLU A 25 -9.29 -3.59 3.34
N PRO A 26 -9.99 -4.13 2.31
CA PRO A 26 -10.10 -5.58 2.15
C PRO A 26 -8.75 -6.25 1.89
N VAL A 27 -7.83 -5.57 1.18
CA VAL A 27 -6.48 -6.06 0.92
C VAL A 27 -5.70 -6.12 2.22
N GLY A 28 -5.70 -5.06 3.03
CA GLY A 28 -5.07 -5.04 4.35
C GLY A 28 -5.60 -6.15 5.26
N TYR A 29 -6.92 -6.40 5.27
CA TYR A 29 -7.52 -7.50 6.00
C TYR A 29 -6.99 -8.87 5.52
N LEU A 30 -7.00 -9.13 4.21
CA LEU A 30 -6.52 -10.40 3.65
C LEU A 30 -5.03 -10.62 3.94
N LEU A 31 -4.21 -9.59 3.81
CA LEU A 31 -2.78 -9.66 4.07
C LEU A 31 -2.48 -9.91 5.56
N ASN A 32 -3.35 -9.52 6.48
CA ASN A 32 -3.23 -9.88 7.90
C ASN A 32 -3.63 -11.34 8.23
N THR A 33 -4.20 -12.09 7.27
CA THR A 33 -4.53 -13.51 7.47
C THR A 33 -3.41 -14.48 7.07
N VAL A 34 -2.34 -13.98 6.46
CA VAL A 34 -1.17 -14.77 6.10
C VAL A 34 -0.31 -15.06 7.33
N SER A 35 0.68 -15.95 7.21
CA SER A 35 1.62 -16.19 8.31
C SER A 35 2.47 -14.94 8.60
N GLU A 36 2.92 -14.79 9.85
CA GLU A 36 3.76 -13.65 10.25
C GLU A 36 5.03 -13.54 9.38
N GLU A 37 5.62 -14.67 9.00
CA GLU A 37 6.79 -14.70 8.11
C GLU A 37 6.49 -14.12 6.72
N VAL A 38 5.34 -14.48 6.12
CA VAL A 38 4.91 -13.94 4.83
C VAL A 38 4.53 -12.46 4.95
N ARG A 39 3.89 -12.09 6.05
CA ARG A 39 3.53 -10.70 6.36
C ARG A 39 4.78 -9.83 6.46
N GLN A 40 5.81 -10.29 7.17
CA GLN A 40 7.10 -9.61 7.27
C GLN A 40 7.79 -9.48 5.92
N ALA A 41 7.80 -10.55 5.12
CA ALA A 41 8.38 -10.49 3.76
C ALA A 41 7.66 -9.48 2.85
N LEU A 42 6.35 -9.32 2.99
CA LEU A 42 5.58 -8.30 2.26
C LEU A 42 5.91 -6.88 2.73
N ILE A 43 6.04 -6.66 4.04
CA ILE A 43 6.45 -5.36 4.59
C ILE A 43 7.83 -4.96 4.04
N ASP A 44 8.77 -5.91 4.05
CA ASP A 44 10.13 -5.67 3.56
C ASP A 44 10.13 -5.36 2.06
N LEU A 45 9.33 -6.09 1.27
CA LEU A 45 9.16 -5.82 -0.17
C LEU A 45 8.57 -4.43 -0.44
N PHE A 46 7.53 -4.02 0.28
CA PHE A 46 6.95 -2.67 0.12
C PHE A 46 7.97 -1.58 0.41
N ARG A 47 8.77 -1.75 1.46
CA ARG A 47 9.82 -0.79 1.83
C ARG A 47 10.96 -0.78 0.83
N GLU A 48 11.36 -1.94 0.29
CA GLU A 48 12.35 -2.04 -0.78
C GLU A 48 11.88 -1.24 -2.02
N VAL A 49 10.66 -1.48 -2.49
CA VAL A 49 10.08 -0.73 -3.62
C VAL A 49 10.02 0.77 -3.32
N ALA A 50 9.65 1.16 -2.10
CA ALA A 50 9.63 2.57 -1.71
C ALA A 50 11.03 3.21 -1.78
N THR A 51 12.11 2.47 -1.53
CA THR A 51 13.47 3.03 -1.65
C THR A 51 13.89 3.36 -3.09
N GLU A 52 13.25 2.75 -4.08
CA GLU A 52 13.48 3.04 -5.51
C GLU A 52 12.77 4.33 -5.97
N GLU A 53 11.85 4.88 -5.17
CA GLU A 53 11.13 6.11 -5.51
C GLU A 53 12.04 7.35 -5.39
N GLU A 54 12.09 8.12 -6.48
CA GLU A 54 12.94 9.30 -6.62
C GLU A 54 12.32 10.56 -6.00
N VAL A 55 10.98 10.65 -6.01
CA VAL A 55 10.23 11.79 -5.47
C VAL A 55 10.14 11.64 -3.94
N PRO A 56 10.73 12.56 -3.15
CA PRO A 56 10.85 12.39 -1.70
C PRO A 56 9.52 12.19 -0.97
N ASP A 57 8.48 12.93 -1.38
CA ASP A 57 7.16 12.87 -0.75
C ASP A 57 6.46 11.54 -1.05
N ARG A 58 6.56 11.05 -2.29
CA ARG A 58 6.03 9.73 -2.68
C ARG A 58 6.75 8.60 -1.98
N ARG A 59 8.08 8.70 -1.85
CA ARG A 59 8.87 7.73 -1.08
C ARG A 59 8.44 7.69 0.38
N ALA A 60 8.23 8.85 1.01
CA ALA A 60 7.81 8.92 2.40
C ALA A 60 6.42 8.26 2.59
N MET A 61 5.50 8.53 1.68
CA MET A 61 4.17 7.90 1.65
C MET A 61 4.27 6.38 1.45
N ALA A 62 5.03 5.91 0.47
CA ALA A 62 5.23 4.49 0.19
C ALA A 62 5.90 3.74 1.36
N MET A 63 6.83 4.39 2.08
CA MET A 63 7.46 3.81 3.27
C MET A 63 6.49 3.60 4.44
N GLN A 64 5.43 4.41 4.53
CA GLN A 64 4.40 4.34 5.57
C GLN A 64 3.18 3.50 5.15
N PHE A 65 3.15 3.05 3.90
CA PHE A 65 2.03 2.30 3.35
C PHE A 65 1.71 1.00 4.12
N PRO A 66 2.70 0.18 4.54
CA PRO A 66 2.42 -1.02 5.32
C PRO A 66 1.66 -0.72 6.63
N GLU A 67 2.01 0.36 7.32
CA GLU A 67 1.32 0.83 8.52
C GLU A 67 -0.10 1.32 8.17
N ALA A 68 -0.23 2.10 7.09
CA ALA A 68 -1.50 2.69 6.65
C ALA A 68 -2.56 1.64 6.30
N ILE A 69 -2.16 0.48 5.75
CA ILE A 69 -3.07 -0.63 5.45
C ILE A 69 -3.21 -1.64 6.60
N GLY A 70 -2.62 -1.35 7.76
CA GLY A 70 -2.69 -2.19 8.95
C GLY A 70 -1.83 -3.46 8.88
N LEU A 71 -0.83 -3.51 7.99
CA LEU A 71 0.08 -4.64 7.86
C LEU A 71 1.18 -4.62 8.92
N VAL A 72 1.36 -3.53 9.66
CA VAL A 72 2.24 -3.45 10.83
C VAL A 72 1.36 -3.23 12.06
N VAL A 73 1.51 -4.05 13.10
CA VAL A 73 0.87 -3.78 14.40
C VAL A 73 1.85 -2.93 15.21
N PRO A 74 1.47 -1.75 15.71
CA PRO A 74 2.32 -1.02 16.65
C PRO A 74 2.51 -1.85 17.94
N GLU A 75 3.74 -1.91 18.45
CA GLU A 75 4.08 -2.52 19.75
C GLU A 75 3.36 -1.85 20.94
#